data_AF-A0A7W0GC81-F1
#
_entry.id   AF-A0A7W0GC81-F1
#
_cell.length_a   1.000
_cell.length_b   1.000
_cell.length_c   1.000
_cell.angle_alpha   90.00
_cell.angle_beta   90.00
_cell.angle_gamma   90.00
#
_symmetry.space_group_name_H-M   'P 1'
#
loop_
_entity.id
_entity.type
_entity.pdbx_description
1 polymer ?
#
loop_
_entity_poly.entity_id
_entity_poly.type
_entity_poly.pdbx_seq_one_letter_code
_entity_poly.pdbx_strand_id
1 'polypeptide(L)'
;VLALAGISDYLDGKLARWLNQASRLGALLDPLADRLYIVSTLVAFVLREVIPLWVAALIIGRDLVLALCLPILRHYSYPPLSVHYLGKAATFNLLYAFPLLLLADGDGQVAEVAAPIAYAFTIWGVALYLWAGGLYLVQVVQLITAARAEPAR
;
A
#
# COMPACT_ATOMS: atom_id res chain seq x y z
N VAL A 1 -25.97 -11.74 3.99
CA VAL A 1 -26.04 -10.90 2.77
C VAL A 1 -24.63 -10.52 2.27
N LEU A 2 -23.72 -10.05 3.13
CA LEU A 2 -22.33 -9.70 2.75
C LEU A 2 -21.49 -10.87 2.20
N ALA A 3 -21.63 -12.09 2.74
CA ALA A 3 -20.88 -13.26 2.26
C ALA A 3 -21.26 -13.71 0.83
N LEU A 4 -22.49 -13.42 0.39
CA LEU A 4 -22.94 -13.73 -0.97
C LEU A 4 -22.43 -12.69 -1.99
N ALA A 5 -22.30 -11.42 -1.57
CA ALA A 5 -21.72 -10.36 -2.40
C ALA A 5 -20.23 -10.64 -2.70
N GLY A 6 -19.46 -11.07 -1.71
CA GLY A 6 -18.03 -11.41 -1.90
C GLY A 6 -17.77 -12.58 -2.85
N ILE A 7 -18.70 -13.54 -2.93
CA ILE A 7 -18.59 -14.66 -3.87
C ILE A 7 -18.95 -14.21 -5.29
N SER A 8 -19.93 -13.32 -5.44
CA SER A 8 -20.33 -12.75 -6.73
C SER A 8 -19.21 -11.90 -7.34
N ASP A 9 -18.56 -11.05 -6.56
CA ASP A 9 -17.42 -10.23 -7.01
C ASP A 9 -16.20 -11.09 -7.40
N TYR A 10 -15.97 -12.19 -6.68
CA TYR A 10 -14.89 -13.13 -7.03
C TYR A 10 -15.15 -13.83 -8.37
N LEU A 11 -16.41 -14.13 -8.69
CA LEU A 11 -16.81 -14.73 -9.96
C LEU A 11 -16.72 -13.73 -11.13
N ASP A 12 -17.17 -12.50 -10.94
CA ASP A 12 -17.10 -11.45 -11.96
C ASP A 12 -15.65 -11.03 -12.26
N GLY A 13 -14.81 -10.93 -11.23
CA GLY A 13 -13.37 -10.67 -11.40
C GLY A 13 -12.63 -11.78 -12.16
N LYS A 14 -13.09 -13.03 -12.05
CA LYS A 14 -12.52 -14.18 -12.78
C LYS A 14 -12.95 -14.20 -14.25
N LEU A 15 -14.20 -13.81 -14.54
CA LEU A 15 -14.70 -13.63 -15.90
C LEU A 15 -14.01 -12.46 -16.62
N ALA A 16 -13.78 -11.34 -15.94
CA ALA A 16 -13.07 -10.19 -16.49
C ALA A 16 -11.62 -10.52 -16.87
N ARG A 17 -10.93 -11.34 -16.07
CA ARG A 17 -9.56 -11.83 -16.38
C ARG A 17 -9.53 -12.80 -17.56
N TRP A 18 -10.60 -13.54 -17.80
CA TRP A 18 -10.69 -14.50 -18.91
C TRP A 18 -10.92 -13.85 -20.28
N LEU A 19 -11.52 -12.65 -20.31
CA LEU A 19 -11.85 -11.94 -21.54
C LEU A 19 -10.68 -11.17 -22.18
N ASN A 20 -9.50 -11.19 -21.56
CA ASN A 20 -8.23 -10.68 -22.10
C ASN A 20 -8.32 -9.25 -22.70
N GLN A 21 -9.25 -8.41 -22.24
CA GLN A 21 -9.43 -7.03 -22.68
C GLN A 21 -8.52 -6.04 -21.94
N ALA A 22 -7.27 -6.44 -21.70
CA ALA A 22 -6.28 -5.55 -21.12
C ALA A 22 -5.70 -4.64 -22.21
N SER A 23 -6.26 -3.45 -22.38
CA SER A 23 -5.69 -2.44 -23.28
C SER A 23 -4.37 -1.89 -22.70
N ARG A 24 -3.42 -1.47 -23.56
CA ARG A 24 -2.17 -0.82 -23.11
C ARG A 24 -2.42 0.44 -22.25
N LEU A 25 -3.53 1.12 -22.49
CA LEU A 25 -3.99 2.26 -21.67
C LEU A 25 -4.55 1.79 -20.33
N GLY A 26 -5.33 0.70 -20.31
CA GLY A 26 -5.81 0.07 -19.08
C GLY A 26 -4.67 -0.36 -18.17
N ALA A 27 -3.59 -0.94 -18.72
CA ALA A 27 -2.40 -1.34 -17.95
C ALA A 27 -1.65 -0.15 -17.30
N LEU A 28 -1.82 1.07 -17.82
CA LEU A 28 -1.28 2.30 -17.22
C LEU A 28 -2.27 2.97 -16.25
N LEU A 29 -3.57 2.84 -16.51
CA LEU A 29 -4.64 3.40 -15.67
C LEU A 29 -4.89 2.56 -14.41
N ASP A 30 -4.73 1.24 -14.46
CA ASP A 30 -4.93 0.33 -13.31
C ASP A 30 -4.09 0.75 -12.09
N PRO A 31 -2.76 0.96 -12.22
CA PRO A 31 -1.92 1.39 -11.09
C PRO A 31 -2.26 2.80 -10.56
N LEU A 32 -2.83 3.66 -11.41
CA LEU A 32 -3.28 4.99 -11.01
C LEU A 32 -4.59 4.91 -10.23
N ALA A 33 -5.53 4.10 -10.69
CA ALA A 33 -6.81 3.86 -10.02
C ALA A 33 -6.60 3.21 -8.65
N ASP A 34 -5.75 2.18 -8.56
CA ASP A 34 -5.38 1.55 -7.29
C ASP A 34 -4.77 2.56 -6.29
N ARG A 35 -3.91 3.46 -6.78
CA ARG A 35 -3.32 4.50 -5.93
C ARG A 35 -4.34 5.54 -5.48
N LEU A 36 -5.22 5.98 -6.37
CA LEU A 36 -6.30 6.90 -6.02
C LEU A 36 -7.24 6.27 -4.99
N TYR A 37 -7.55 4.99 -5.11
CA TYR A 37 -8.35 4.24 -4.14
C TYR A 37 -7.68 4.21 -2.76
N ILE A 38 -6.39 3.89 -2.68
CA ILE A 38 -5.64 3.88 -1.42
C ILE A 38 -5.62 5.28 -0.78
N VAL A 39 -5.31 6.31 -1.56
CA VAL A 39 -5.29 7.70 -1.05
C VAL A 39 -6.68 8.11 -0.55
N SER A 40 -7.72 7.81 -1.31
CA SER A 40 -9.10 8.16 -0.93
C SER A 40 -9.53 7.43 0.35
N THR A 41 -9.14 6.16 0.50
CA THR A 41 -9.41 5.35 1.69
C THR A 41 -8.68 5.91 2.92
N LEU A 42 -7.41 6.27 2.78
CA LEU A 42 -6.65 6.90 3.86
C LEU A 42 -7.25 8.24 4.28
N VAL A 43 -7.66 9.08 3.33
CA VAL A 43 -8.34 10.35 3.62
C VAL A 43 -9.65 10.09 4.36
N ALA A 44 -10.46 9.13 3.94
CA ALA A 44 -11.69 8.76 4.64
C ALA A 44 -11.44 8.30 6.08
N PHE A 45 -10.37 7.54 6.33
CA PHE A 45 -10.01 7.13 7.70
C PHE A 45 -9.47 8.24 8.56
N VAL A 46 -8.77 9.22 7.99
CA VAL A 46 -8.38 10.43 8.73
C VAL A 46 -9.62 11.25 9.12
N LEU A 47 -10.58 11.40 8.20
CA LEU A 47 -11.82 12.14 8.46
C LEU A 47 -12.71 11.46 9.52
N ARG A 48 -12.64 10.13 9.62
CA ARG A 48 -13.31 9.35 10.67
C ARG A 48 -12.49 9.23 11.96
N GLU A 49 -11.34 9.90 12.06
CA GLU A 49 -10.39 9.80 13.19
C GLU A 49 -9.91 8.38 13.50
N VAL A 50 -10.06 7.44 12.56
CA VAL A 50 -9.59 6.05 12.69
C VAL A 50 -8.07 5.99 12.66
N ILE A 51 -7.44 6.87 11.85
CA ILE A 51 -5.99 7.02 11.80
C ILE A 51 -5.58 8.49 11.94
N PRO A 52 -4.45 8.79 12.60
CA PRO A 52 -3.94 10.16 12.68
C PRO A 52 -3.52 10.70 11.31
N LEU A 53 -3.73 12.00 11.08
CA LEU A 53 -3.30 12.68 9.84
C LEU A 53 -1.80 12.48 9.54
N TRP A 54 -0.95 12.48 10.57
CA TRP A 54 0.50 12.29 10.40
C TRP A 54 0.85 10.90 9.86
N VAL A 55 0.08 9.87 10.20
CA VAL A 55 0.25 8.50 9.66
C VAL A 55 -0.09 8.47 8.18
N ALA A 56 -1.25 9.03 7.82
CA ALA A 56 -1.69 9.10 6.42
C ALA A 56 -0.71 9.91 5.56
N ALA A 57 -0.27 11.08 6.05
CA ALA A 57 0.71 11.92 5.36
C ALA A 57 2.03 11.18 5.12
N LEU A 58 2.48 10.37 6.08
CA LEU A 58 3.71 9.60 5.95
C LEU A 58 3.56 8.45 4.94
N ILE A 59 2.43 7.73 4.97
CA ILE A 59 2.13 6.68 3.98
C ILE A 59 2.12 7.25 2.55
N ILE A 60 1.37 8.34 2.33
CA ILE A 60 1.29 9.02 1.04
C ILE A 60 2.66 9.56 0.62
N GLY A 61 3.39 10.19 1.55
CA GLY A 61 4.72 10.73 1.29
C GLY A 61 5.71 9.66 0.85
N ARG A 62 5.73 8.50 1.52
CA ARG A 62 6.59 7.36 1.15
C ARG A 62 6.27 6.83 -0.25
N ASP A 63 4.99 6.66 -0.56
CA ASP A 63 4.57 6.18 -1.88
C ASP A 63 4.89 7.17 -2.99
N LEU A 64 4.78 8.47 -2.72
CA LEU A 64 5.20 9.53 -3.63
C LEU A 64 6.72 9.48 -3.87
N VAL A 65 7.52 9.37 -2.81
CA VAL A 65 8.98 9.27 -2.93
C VAL A 65 9.37 8.07 -3.79
N LEU A 66 8.79 6.90 -3.55
CA LEU A 66 9.08 5.71 -4.36
C LEU A 66 8.60 5.84 -5.80
N ALA A 67 7.45 6.48 -6.02
CA ALA A 67 6.97 6.78 -7.36
C ALA A 67 7.95 7.68 -8.12
N LEU A 68 8.59 8.64 -7.44
CA LEU A 68 9.59 9.54 -8.01
C LEU A 68 10.97 8.88 -8.17
N CYS A 69 11.34 7.94 -7.31
CA CYS A 69 12.59 7.19 -7.46
C CYS A 69 12.58 6.26 -8.68
N LEU A 70 11.44 5.69 -9.03
CA LEU A 70 11.30 4.74 -10.15
C LEU A 70 11.79 5.30 -11.52
N PRO A 71 11.37 6.49 -11.97
CA PRO A 71 11.87 7.08 -13.22
C PRO A 71 13.35 7.45 -13.13
N ILE A 72 13.85 7.88 -11.96
CA ILE A 72 15.26 8.19 -11.76
C ILE A 72 16.11 6.93 -11.94
N LEU A 73 15.74 5.81 -11.30
CA LEU A 73 16.47 4.54 -11.48
C LEU A 73 16.46 4.05 -12.92
N ARG A 74 15.32 4.21 -13.63
CA ARG A 74 15.22 3.88 -15.06
C ARG A 74 16.14 4.74 -15.92
N HIS A 75 16.33 6.01 -15.56
CA HIS A 75 17.24 6.90 -16.27
C HIS A 75 18.70 6.44 -16.16
N TYR A 76 19.09 5.88 -15.01
CA TYR A 76 20.44 5.34 -14.78
C TYR A 76 20.58 3.84 -15.11
N SER A 77 19.60 3.23 -15.79
CA SER A 77 19.58 1.80 -16.14
C SER A 77 19.75 0.83 -14.95
N TYR A 78 19.50 1.28 -13.71
CA TYR A 78 19.53 0.41 -12.54
C TYR A 78 18.30 -0.51 -12.51
N PRO A 79 18.46 -1.77 -12.06
CA PRO A 79 17.33 -2.65 -11.82
C PRO A 79 16.38 -2.05 -10.78
N PRO A 80 15.07 -2.35 -10.86
CA PRO A 80 14.10 -1.87 -9.88
C PRO A 80 14.50 -2.28 -8.46
N LEU A 81 14.28 -1.38 -7.49
CA LEU A 81 14.65 -1.58 -6.09
C LEU A 81 14.13 -2.93 -5.57
N SER A 82 15.01 -3.74 -5.00
CA SER A 82 14.68 -5.04 -4.43
C SER A 82 13.61 -4.88 -3.35
N VAL A 83 12.45 -5.51 -3.56
CA VAL A 83 11.31 -5.35 -2.66
C VAL A 83 11.60 -6.06 -1.34
N HIS A 84 11.84 -5.29 -0.27
CA HIS A 84 12.04 -5.86 1.06
C HIS A 84 10.77 -6.60 1.50
N TYR A 85 10.92 -7.84 1.98
CA TYR A 85 9.83 -8.65 2.53
C TYR A 85 9.05 -7.92 3.64
N LEU A 86 9.75 -7.03 4.36
CA LEU A 86 9.16 -6.16 5.38
C LEU A 86 8.06 -5.24 4.83
N GLY A 87 8.23 -4.71 3.61
CA GLY A 87 7.21 -3.89 2.95
C GLY A 87 5.99 -4.71 2.56
N LYS A 88 6.18 -5.94 2.09
CA LYS A 88 5.05 -6.86 1.82
C LYS A 88 4.29 -7.19 3.10
N ALA A 89 5.01 -7.51 4.17
CA ALA A 89 4.41 -7.78 5.48
C ALA A 89 3.62 -6.58 6.00
N ALA A 90 4.15 -5.36 5.86
CA ALA A 90 3.45 -4.13 6.23
C ALA A 90 2.14 -3.95 5.43
N THR A 91 2.18 -4.15 4.11
CA THR A 91 0.99 -4.07 3.26
C THR A 91 -0.05 -5.12 3.63
N PHE A 92 0.35 -6.37 3.90
CA PHE A 92 -0.57 -7.40 4.38
C PHE A 92 -1.22 -7.00 5.71
N ASN A 93 -0.41 -6.51 6.65
CA ASN A 93 -0.90 -6.13 7.97
C ASN A 93 -1.93 -4.99 7.88
N LEU A 94 -1.66 -3.97 7.05
CA LEU A 94 -2.60 -2.87 6.79
C LEU A 94 -3.86 -3.32 6.03
N LEU A 95 -3.71 -4.23 5.06
CA LEU A 95 -4.85 -4.79 4.31
C LEU A 95 -5.84 -5.51 5.24
N TYR A 96 -5.35 -6.25 6.23
CA TYR A 96 -6.20 -6.89 7.25
C TYR A 96 -6.66 -5.92 8.34
N ALA A 97 -5.88 -4.90 8.67
CA ALA A 97 -6.25 -3.88 9.64
C ALA A 97 -7.54 -3.15 9.24
N PHE A 98 -7.72 -2.80 7.96
CA PHE A 98 -8.87 -2.01 7.54
C PHE A 98 -10.24 -2.71 7.71
N PRO A 99 -10.46 -3.95 7.27
CA PRO A 99 -11.69 -4.68 7.56
C PRO A 99 -11.89 -4.93 9.06
N LEU A 100 -10.82 -5.17 9.82
CA LEU A 100 -10.89 -5.37 11.26
C LEU A 100 -11.28 -4.10 12.01
N LEU A 101 -10.76 -2.94 11.61
CA LEU A 101 -11.14 -1.64 12.15
C LEU A 101 -12.60 -1.32 11.85
N LEU A 102 -13.07 -1.62 10.64
CA LEU A 102 -14.48 -1.46 10.29
C LEU A 102 -15.39 -2.38 11.13
N LEU A 103 -14.95 -3.61 11.41
CA LEU A 103 -15.68 -4.55 12.26
C LEU A 103 -15.67 -4.10 13.74
N ALA A 104 -14.60 -3.45 14.17
CA ALA A 104 -14.46 -2.88 15.51
C ALA A 104 -15.27 -1.59 15.73
N ASP A 105 -15.66 -0.89 14.65
CA ASP A 105 -16.52 0.32 14.69
C ASP A 105 -18.01 -0.01 14.87
N GLY A 106 -18.39 -1.29 14.81
CA GLY A 106 -19.78 -1.73 15.02
C GLY A 106 -20.16 -1.91 16.49
N ASP A 107 -21.44 -2.23 16.74
CA ASP A 107 -21.94 -2.52 18.08
C ASP A 107 -22.03 -4.04 18.34
N GLY A 108 -21.63 -4.46 19.56
CA GLY A 108 -21.83 -5.82 20.07
C GLY A 108 -20.55 -6.62 20.34
N GLN A 109 -20.71 -7.87 20.79
CA GLN A 109 -19.60 -8.73 21.21
C GLN A 109 -18.55 -8.99 20.12
N VAL A 110 -18.96 -8.98 18.85
CA VAL A 110 -18.05 -9.15 17.72
C VAL A 110 -17.10 -7.96 17.59
N ALA A 111 -17.58 -6.74 17.82
CA ALA A 111 -16.76 -5.53 17.77
C ALA A 111 -15.78 -5.47 18.95
N GLU A 112 -16.23 -5.84 20.15
CA GLU A 112 -15.37 -5.89 21.34
C GLU A 112 -14.19 -6.87 21.18
N VAL A 113 -14.42 -8.02 20.54
CA VAL A 113 -13.36 -9.00 20.26
C VAL A 113 -12.49 -8.56 19.08
N ALA A 114 -13.07 -7.93 18.06
CA ALA A 114 -12.34 -7.46 16.89
C ALA A 114 -11.44 -6.27 17.20
N ALA A 115 -11.83 -5.37 18.10
CA ALA A 115 -11.11 -4.15 18.44
C ALA A 115 -9.63 -4.35 18.81
N PRO A 116 -9.25 -5.19 19.80
CA PRO A 116 -7.85 -5.38 20.15
C PRO A 116 -7.02 -5.96 19.00
N ILE A 117 -7.62 -6.83 18.18
CA ILE A 117 -6.97 -7.43 17.00
C ILE A 117 -6.77 -6.36 15.93
N ALA A 118 -7.79 -5.55 15.66
CA ALA A 118 -7.74 -4.43 14.72
C ALA A 118 -6.63 -3.44 15.09
N TYR A 119 -6.57 -3.03 16.36
CA TYR A 119 -5.52 -2.11 16.84
C TYR A 119 -4.13 -2.74 16.76
N ALA A 120 -3.97 -4.03 17.10
CA ALA A 120 -2.69 -4.71 16.98
C ALA A 120 -2.20 -4.74 15.53
N PHE A 121 -3.06 -5.14 14.58
CA PHE A 121 -2.74 -5.14 13.15
C PHE A 121 -2.42 -3.74 12.64
N THR A 122 -3.13 -2.73 13.10
CA THR A 122 -2.91 -1.32 12.72
C THR A 122 -1.55 -0.83 13.22
N ILE A 123 -1.25 -1.01 14.52
CA ILE A 123 0.01 -0.55 15.13
C ILE A 123 1.20 -1.24 14.50
N TRP A 124 1.17 -2.58 14.41
CA TRP A 124 2.26 -3.34 13.80
C TRP A 124 2.37 -3.07 12.29
N GLY A 125 1.25 -2.88 11.60
CA GLY A 125 1.23 -2.54 10.19
C GLY A 125 1.88 -1.20 9.91
N VAL A 126 1.51 -0.17 10.67
CA VAL A 126 2.15 1.16 10.60
C VAL A 126 3.63 1.05 10.96
N ALA A 127 4.01 0.40 12.05
CA ALA A 127 5.41 0.26 12.46
C ALA A 127 6.29 -0.40 11.38
N LEU A 128 5.82 -1.53 10.81
CA LEU A 128 6.53 -2.22 9.73
C LEU A 128 6.57 -1.36 8.45
N TYR A 129 5.51 -0.59 8.19
CA TYR A 129 5.45 0.30 7.03
C TYR A 129 6.48 1.43 7.14
N LEU A 130 6.57 2.06 8.31
CA LEU A 130 7.57 3.09 8.62
C LEU A 130 9.00 2.54 8.48
N TRP A 131 9.24 1.36 9.06
CA TRP A 131 10.55 0.71 9.00
C TRP A 131 10.94 0.37 7.56
N ALA A 132 10.03 -0.23 6.80
CA ALA A 132 10.27 -0.52 5.39
C ALA A 132 10.56 0.77 4.60
N GLY A 133 9.80 1.83 4.84
CA GLY A 133 10.05 3.15 4.25
C GLY A 133 11.46 3.67 4.52
N GLY A 134 11.92 3.59 5.77
CA GLY A 134 13.28 3.98 6.16
C GLY A 134 14.37 3.17 5.44
N LEU A 135 14.22 1.85 5.37
CA LEU A 135 15.15 0.99 4.64
C LEU A 135 15.24 1.35 3.15
N TYR A 136 14.10 1.65 2.53
CA TYR A 136 14.04 2.08 1.13
C TYR A 136 14.76 3.41 0.90
N LEU A 137 14.59 4.39 1.78
CA LEU A 137 15.28 5.67 1.69
C LEU A 137 16.81 5.48 1.76
N VAL A 138 17.29 4.64 2.68
CA VAL A 138 18.71 4.32 2.80
C VAL A 138 19.23 3.67 1.51
N GLN A 139 18.50 2.71 0.93
CA GLN A 139 18.88 2.08 -0.34
C GLN A 139 18.98 3.09 -1.49
N VAL A 140 18.01 4.01 -1.60
CA VAL A 140 18.01 5.05 -2.64
C VAL A 140 19.21 5.98 -2.48
N VAL A 141 19.50 6.44 -1.25
CA VAL A 141 20.67 7.31 -0.99
C VAL A 141 21.97 6.59 -1.33
N GLN A 142 22.10 5.31 -0.97
CA GLN A 142 23.28 4.50 -1.30
C GLN A 142 23.48 4.36 -2.82
N LEU A 143 22.40 4.07 -3.56
CA LEU A 143 22.44 3.96 -5.03
C LEU A 143 22.82 5.28 -5.70
N ILE A 144 22.23 6.40 -5.28
CA ILE A 144 22.56 7.72 -5.84
C ILE A 144 24.02 8.10 -5.53
N THR A 145 24.49 7.80 -4.32
CA THR A 145 25.87 8.09 -3.92
C THR A 145 26.86 7.23 -4.71
N ALA A 146 26.56 5.95 -4.93
CA ALA A 146 27.38 5.08 -5.77
C ALA A 146 27.41 5.54 -7.24
N ALA A 147 26.26 5.91 -7.81
CA ALA A 147 26.18 6.42 -9.19
C ALA A 147 26.94 7.73 -9.40
N ARG A 148 27.03 8.60 -8.37
CA ARG A 148 27.84 9.82 -8.40
C ARG A 148 29.34 9.56 -8.26
N ALA A 149 29.73 8.41 -7.69
CA ALA A 149 31.12 8.05 -7.48
C ALA A 149 31.76 7.36 -8.70
N GLU A 150 30.97 6.86 -9.66
CA GLU A 150 31.49 6.42 -10.95
C GLU A 150 31.71 7.63 -11.87
N PRO A 151 32.98 7.94 -12.26
CA PRO A 151 33.22 8.97 -13.26
C PRO A 151 32.62 8.51 -14.58
N ALA A 152 31.89 9.40 -15.26
CA ALA A 152 31.34 9.19 -16.58
C ALA A 152 32.42 8.59 -17.51
N ARG A 153 32.23 7.33 -17.91
CA ARG A 153 33.03 6.66 -18.94
C ARG A 153 32.44 6.93 -20.30
#